data_AF-A0A0F8Z5V7-F1
#
_entry.id   AF-A0A0F8Z5V7-F1
#
_cell.length_a   1.000
_cell.length_b   1.000
_cell.length_c   1.000
_cell.angle_alpha   90.00
_cell.angle_beta   90.00
_cell.angle_gamma   90.00
#
_symmetry.space_group_name_H-M   'P 1'
#
loop_
_entity.id
_entity.type
_entity.pdbx_description
1 polymer ?
#
loop_
_entity_poly.entity_id
_entity_poly.type
_entity_poly.pdbx_seq_one_letter_code
_entity_poly.pdbx_strand_id
1 'polypeptide(L)'
;MPEFNTTHVDAVLSNISRQYPLPQGMVASTILPRVGVSKESGVYFRYDKGDQARIPFTKRQLRSESRRSTWGVDTDSYRCEEYALNDLIDEREYKQADTPLNLQRDTVENLQRLMRLDREKRVYNLVTDAGVVTKNTTLTGTAQWRDAGDSGSTAVPLEDFETASESIRADTGVRPNLAVFGMAAWLAFVKCDQVLDRIVTPGGNWGSPTIGVDQGRTLLAPYGITKLIVADGIENTAGSGIADSFSDIWIDKVLVAYVTPSPGIKKVSF
;
A
#
# COMPACT_ATOMS: atom_id res chain seq x y z
N MET A 1 -33.41 17.91 -8.24
CA MET A 1 -33.82 19.30 -7.94
C MET A 1 -34.66 19.30 -6.67
N PRO A 2 -34.19 19.85 -5.54
CA PRO A 2 -35.00 20.01 -4.34
C PRO A 2 -35.59 21.44 -4.21
N GLU A 3 -36.77 21.53 -3.60
CA GLU A 3 -37.59 22.74 -3.47
C GLU A 3 -37.17 23.68 -2.31
N PHE A 4 -37.57 24.96 -2.47
CA PHE A 4 -37.36 26.10 -1.58
C PHE A 4 -38.23 26.03 -0.31
N ASN A 5 -37.65 25.86 0.88
CA ASN A 5 -38.08 26.60 2.09
C ASN A 5 -37.10 26.48 3.27
N THR A 6 -36.20 27.45 3.47
CA THR A 6 -35.68 27.89 4.78
C THR A 6 -35.10 29.31 4.64
N THR A 7 -35.93 30.30 4.91
CA THR A 7 -35.71 31.75 4.64
C THR A 7 -34.93 32.50 5.73
N HIS A 8 -33.92 31.87 6.32
CA HIS A 8 -32.73 32.55 6.84
C HIS A 8 -31.62 31.52 6.97
N VAL A 9 -30.78 31.42 5.94
CA VAL A 9 -29.49 30.74 6.05
C VAL A 9 -28.52 31.80 6.58
N ASP A 10 -27.90 31.53 7.72
CA ASP A 10 -26.81 32.36 8.25
C ASP A 10 -25.83 32.69 7.13
N ALA A 11 -25.38 33.94 7.06
CA ALA A 11 -24.29 34.33 6.15
C ALA A 11 -23.21 33.27 6.26
N VAL A 12 -22.90 32.59 5.14
CA VAL A 12 -21.99 31.45 5.10
C VAL A 12 -20.79 31.83 5.95
N LEU A 13 -20.57 31.11 7.06
CA LEU A 13 -19.48 31.39 8.00
C LEU A 13 -18.20 31.37 7.19
N SER A 14 -17.71 32.55 6.83
CA SER A 14 -16.67 32.76 5.81
C SER A 14 -15.30 32.22 6.23
N ASN A 15 -15.21 31.72 7.47
CA ASN A 15 -14.03 31.13 8.08
C ASN A 15 -14.11 29.61 8.28
N ILE A 16 -15.21 28.93 7.92
CA ILE A 16 -15.35 27.48 8.13
C ILE A 16 -15.92 26.82 6.86
N SER A 17 -15.05 26.49 5.90
CA SER A 17 -15.35 25.48 4.89
C SER A 17 -14.97 24.11 5.45
N ARG A 18 -15.97 23.28 5.76
CA ARG A 18 -15.76 21.87 6.15
C ARG A 18 -15.63 21.02 4.90
N GLN A 19 -14.49 21.12 4.22
CA GLN A 19 -14.10 20.11 3.23
C GLN A 19 -13.62 18.88 4.00
N TYR A 20 -14.17 17.70 3.69
CA TYR A 20 -13.72 16.46 4.33
C TYR A 20 -12.21 16.32 4.10
N PRO A 21 -11.39 16.11 5.14
CA PRO A 21 -9.96 16.01 4.95
C PRO A 21 -9.66 14.95 3.89
N LEU A 22 -8.62 15.22 3.09
CA LEU A 22 -8.06 14.25 2.13
C LEU A 22 -7.93 12.88 2.80
N PRO A 23 -8.10 11.75 2.09
CA PRO A 23 -7.76 10.46 2.68
C PRO A 23 -6.27 10.52 3.07
N GLN A 24 -6.02 10.62 4.38
CA GLN A 24 -4.69 10.38 4.91
C GLN A 24 -4.42 8.87 4.74
N GLY A 25 -3.13 8.50 4.67
CA GLY A 25 -2.69 7.11 4.50
C GLY A 25 -3.00 6.39 3.18
N MET A 26 -3.13 7.11 2.06
CA MET A 26 -2.98 6.49 0.74
C MET A 26 -1.53 6.01 0.52
N VAL A 27 -1.36 4.74 0.15
CA VAL A 27 -0.05 4.07 0.06
C VAL A 27 0.33 3.67 -1.35
N ALA A 28 -0.56 3.81 -2.34
CA ALA A 28 -0.33 3.38 -3.71
C ALA A 28 0.96 3.94 -4.34
N SER A 29 1.30 5.20 -4.08
CA SER A 29 2.54 5.81 -4.60
C SER A 29 3.81 5.26 -3.95
N THR A 30 3.70 4.77 -2.71
CA THR A 30 4.83 4.16 -2.00
C THR A 30 5.03 2.71 -2.42
N ILE A 31 3.93 1.96 -2.58
CA ILE A 31 4.00 0.55 -2.99
C ILE A 31 4.42 0.45 -4.46
N LEU A 32 3.77 1.23 -5.34
CA LEU A 32 4.05 1.28 -6.77
C LEU A 32 4.40 2.72 -7.20
N PRO A 33 5.69 3.09 -7.15
CA PRO A 33 6.18 4.37 -7.64
C PRO A 33 5.85 4.59 -9.12
N ARG A 34 5.56 5.83 -9.50
CA ARG A 34 5.27 6.18 -10.90
C ARG A 34 6.56 6.17 -11.72
N VAL A 35 6.54 5.49 -12.86
CA VAL A 35 7.59 5.54 -13.86
C VAL A 35 7.02 6.19 -15.12
N GLY A 36 7.63 7.28 -15.58
CA GLY A 36 7.21 7.96 -16.80
C GLY A 36 7.57 7.12 -18.03
N VAL A 37 6.59 6.84 -18.88
CA VAL A 37 6.75 6.14 -20.16
C VAL A 37 6.29 7.03 -21.30
N SER A 38 6.94 6.93 -22.45
CA SER A 38 6.62 7.76 -23.63
C SER A 38 5.50 7.19 -24.49
N LYS A 39 5.16 5.90 -24.33
CA LYS A 39 4.16 5.18 -25.13
C LYS A 39 3.15 4.49 -24.21
N GLU A 40 1.90 4.45 -24.64
CA GLU A 40 0.77 3.81 -23.93
C GLU A 40 0.94 2.30 -23.79
N SER A 41 1.47 1.64 -24.82
CA SER A 41 1.82 0.22 -24.78
C SER A 41 3.28 0.02 -25.15
N GLY A 42 3.87 -1.01 -24.58
CA GLY A 42 5.26 -1.34 -24.80
C GLY A 42 5.63 -2.68 -24.19
N VAL A 43 6.87 -3.05 -24.46
CA VAL A 43 7.49 -4.26 -23.93
C VAL A 43 8.67 -3.84 -23.07
N TYR A 44 8.82 -4.47 -21.92
CA TYR A 44 9.94 -4.29 -21.02
C TYR A 44 10.70 -5.60 -20.85
N PHE A 45 12.01 -5.48 -20.63
CA PHE A 45 12.89 -6.62 -20.47
C PHE A 45 12.87 -7.12 -19.03
N ARG A 46 12.62 -8.41 -18.86
CA ARG A 46 12.70 -9.13 -17.58
C ARG A 46 13.95 -10.01 -17.60
N TYR A 47 14.82 -9.81 -16.62
CA TYR A 47 16.00 -10.65 -16.47
C TYR A 47 15.61 -11.95 -15.76
N ASP A 48 16.13 -13.09 -16.23
CA ASP A 48 15.91 -14.37 -15.55
C ASP A 48 16.65 -14.37 -14.21
N LYS A 49 15.90 -14.57 -13.12
CA LYS A 49 16.44 -14.66 -11.75
C LYS A 49 17.43 -15.83 -11.62
N GLY A 50 17.15 -16.95 -12.30
CA GLY A 50 17.94 -18.17 -12.22
C GLY A 50 19.35 -17.98 -12.78
N ASP A 51 19.46 -17.25 -13.90
CA ASP A 51 20.75 -16.97 -14.53
C ASP A 51 21.62 -15.98 -13.74
N GLN A 52 20.99 -15.05 -13.00
CA GLN A 52 21.71 -14.08 -12.17
C GLN A 52 22.29 -14.70 -10.89
N ALA A 53 21.66 -15.73 -10.33
CA ALA A 53 22.07 -16.37 -9.08
C ALA A 53 22.82 -17.70 -9.28
N ARG A 54 22.88 -18.24 -10.50
CA ARG A 54 23.56 -19.50 -10.80
C ARG A 54 25.06 -19.28 -10.96
N ILE A 55 25.84 -19.83 -10.02
CA ILE A 55 27.29 -19.84 -10.11
C ILE A 55 27.71 -20.97 -11.08
N PRO A 56 28.28 -20.65 -12.27
CA PRO A 56 28.83 -21.67 -13.14
C PRO A 56 30.09 -22.29 -12.50
N PHE A 57 30.48 -23.49 -12.91
CA PHE A 57 31.74 -24.08 -12.42
C PHE A 57 32.94 -23.20 -12.83
N THR A 58 33.54 -22.54 -11.84
CA THR A 58 34.60 -21.54 -12.03
C THR A 58 36.00 -22.14 -12.05
N LYS A 59 36.18 -23.35 -11.51
CA LYS A 59 37.49 -23.98 -11.44
C LYS A 59 37.97 -24.37 -12.84
N ARG A 60 39.02 -23.69 -13.30
CA ARG A 60 39.65 -23.94 -14.60
C ARG A 60 40.80 -24.92 -14.45
N GLN A 61 40.96 -25.84 -15.41
CA GLN A 61 42.14 -26.70 -15.48
C GLN A 61 43.33 -25.92 -16.07
N LEU A 62 44.56 -26.30 -15.70
CA LEU A 62 45.76 -25.67 -16.26
C LEU A 62 45.79 -25.89 -17.78
N ARG A 63 45.98 -24.81 -18.55
CA ARG A 63 45.99 -24.79 -20.04
C ARG A 63 44.63 -25.01 -20.74
N SER A 64 43.49 -25.02 -20.04
CA SER A 64 42.16 -25.06 -20.68
C SER A 64 41.59 -23.66 -20.95
N GLU A 65 40.73 -23.53 -21.97
CA GLU A 65 39.93 -22.31 -22.18
C GLU A 65 38.94 -22.11 -21.01
N SER A 66 38.57 -20.86 -20.72
CA SER A 66 37.57 -20.51 -19.71
C SER A 66 36.16 -20.90 -20.16
N ARG A 67 35.31 -21.31 -19.21
CA ARG A 67 33.88 -21.55 -19.49
C ARG A 67 33.17 -20.22 -19.75
N ARG A 68 32.25 -20.21 -20.71
CA ARG A 68 31.38 -19.06 -21.01
C ARG A 68 30.15 -19.11 -20.10
N SER A 69 29.70 -17.94 -19.66
CA SER A 69 28.44 -17.74 -18.97
C SER A 69 27.60 -16.79 -19.82
N THR A 70 26.34 -17.15 -20.02
CA THR A 70 25.35 -16.37 -20.76
C THR A 70 24.22 -16.01 -19.80
N TRP A 71 23.51 -14.93 -20.07
CA TRP A 71 22.33 -14.49 -19.34
C TRP A 71 21.16 -14.36 -20.29
N GLY A 72 20.01 -14.91 -19.90
CA GLY A 72 18.75 -14.75 -20.61
C GLY A 72 18.04 -13.45 -20.26
N VAL A 73 17.30 -12.93 -21.24
CA VAL A 73 16.34 -11.83 -21.05
C VAL A 73 15.05 -12.28 -21.68
N ASP A 74 13.98 -12.18 -20.92
CA ASP A 74 12.62 -12.35 -21.38
C ASP A 74 11.96 -10.98 -21.58
N THR A 75 10.82 -10.98 -22.25
CA THR A 75 10.06 -9.77 -22.55
C THR A 75 8.66 -9.89 -21.99
N ASP A 76 8.22 -8.88 -21.24
CA ASP A 76 6.84 -8.77 -20.79
C ASP A 76 6.25 -7.43 -21.27
N SER A 77 4.93 -7.34 -21.35
CA SER A 77 4.23 -6.21 -21.95
C SER A 77 3.48 -5.39 -20.91
N TYR A 78 3.33 -4.09 -21.18
CA TYR A 78 2.45 -3.21 -20.42
C TYR A 78 1.50 -2.47 -21.35
N ARG A 79 0.33 -2.12 -20.80
CA ARG A 79 -0.66 -1.25 -21.43
C ARG A 79 -1.21 -0.28 -20.40
N CYS A 80 -1.14 1.02 -20.69
CA CYS A 80 -1.74 2.06 -19.87
C CYS A 80 -3.16 2.34 -20.37
N GLU A 81 -4.15 2.18 -19.52
CA GLU A 81 -5.52 2.61 -19.82
C GLU A 81 -5.74 4.07 -19.40
N GLU A 82 -6.61 4.77 -20.13
CA GLU A 82 -6.97 6.15 -19.84
C GLU A 82 -8.08 6.22 -18.78
N TYR A 83 -7.87 7.04 -17.76
CA TYR A 83 -8.84 7.32 -16.70
C TYR A 83 -9.02 8.83 -16.61
N ALA A 84 -10.24 9.29 -16.87
CA ALA A 84 -10.58 10.71 -16.86
C ALA A 84 -11.89 10.92 -16.10
N LEU A 85 -11.96 12.01 -15.35
CA LEU A 85 -13.18 12.49 -14.71
C LEU A 85 -13.36 13.95 -15.10
N ASN A 86 -14.60 14.35 -15.37
CA ASN A 86 -14.97 15.71 -15.67
C ASN A 86 -16.11 16.16 -14.75
N ASP A 87 -16.13 17.47 -14.49
CA ASP A 87 -17.24 18.14 -13.82
C ASP A 87 -17.58 19.41 -14.62
N LEU A 88 -18.84 19.80 -14.62
CA LEU A 88 -19.34 20.94 -15.39
C LEU A 88 -19.80 22.02 -14.42
N ILE A 89 -19.31 23.24 -14.61
CA ILE A 89 -19.71 24.42 -13.83
C ILE A 89 -20.46 25.35 -14.76
N ASP A 90 -21.72 25.67 -14.45
CA ASP A 90 -22.48 26.66 -15.22
C ASP A 90 -21.99 28.08 -14.89
N GLU A 91 -22.06 28.99 -15.87
CA GLU A 91 -21.67 30.39 -15.70
C GLU A 91 -22.53 31.10 -14.64
N ARG A 92 -23.79 30.68 -14.49
CA ARG A 92 -24.69 31.20 -13.45
C ARG A 92 -24.22 30.82 -12.06
N GLU A 93 -23.84 29.57 -11.85
CA GLU A 93 -23.30 29.07 -10.58
C GLU A 93 -21.98 29.73 -10.26
N TYR A 94 -21.11 29.88 -11.26
CA TYR A 94 -19.84 30.59 -11.12
C TYR A 94 -20.00 32.04 -10.66
N LYS A 95 -20.97 32.76 -11.24
CA LYS A 95 -21.27 34.17 -10.86
C LYS A 95 -21.96 34.30 -9.50
N GLN A 96 -22.62 33.25 -9.03
CA GLN A 96 -23.31 33.22 -7.73
C GLN A 96 -22.44 32.68 -6.60
N ALA A 97 -21.24 32.18 -6.88
CA ALA A 97 -20.33 31.67 -5.87
C ALA A 97 -19.77 32.81 -5.02
N ASP A 98 -20.16 32.84 -3.75
CA ASP A 98 -19.61 33.77 -2.77
C ASP A 98 -18.36 33.20 -2.09
N THR A 99 -17.40 34.07 -1.77
CA THR A 99 -16.23 33.69 -0.95
C THR A 99 -16.65 33.10 0.39
N PRO A 100 -15.98 32.03 0.87
CA PRO A 100 -14.65 31.55 0.45
C PRO A 100 -14.65 30.46 -0.65
N LEU A 101 -15.82 30.07 -1.17
CA LEU A 101 -15.94 28.97 -2.12
C LEU A 101 -15.31 29.36 -3.47
N ASN A 102 -14.40 28.53 -3.98
CA ASN A 102 -13.85 28.71 -5.31
C ASN A 102 -14.20 27.47 -6.13
N LEU A 103 -15.36 27.53 -6.80
CA LEU A 103 -15.92 26.39 -7.53
C LEU A 103 -14.92 25.71 -8.47
N GLN A 104 -14.08 26.46 -9.17
CA GLN A 104 -13.07 25.86 -10.07
C GLN A 104 -12.00 25.10 -9.29
N ARG A 105 -11.52 25.66 -8.19
CA ARG A 105 -10.50 25.00 -7.37
C ARG A 105 -11.06 23.78 -6.65
N ASP A 106 -12.24 23.94 -6.06
CA ASP A 106 -12.88 22.90 -5.24
C ASP A 106 -13.30 21.70 -6.09
N THR A 107 -13.81 21.94 -7.30
CA THR A 107 -14.10 20.86 -8.27
C THR A 107 -12.84 20.13 -8.71
N VAL A 108 -11.76 20.85 -9.05
CA VAL A 108 -10.48 20.23 -9.42
C VAL A 108 -9.90 19.41 -8.25
N GLU A 109 -9.94 19.93 -7.03
CA GLU A 109 -9.48 19.21 -5.84
C GLU A 109 -10.32 17.94 -5.59
N ASN A 110 -11.64 18.00 -5.80
CA ASN A 110 -12.53 16.84 -5.71
C ASN A 110 -12.24 15.78 -6.78
N LEU A 111 -12.10 16.19 -8.05
CA LEU A 111 -11.76 15.27 -9.14
C LEU A 111 -10.40 14.61 -8.90
N GLN A 112 -9.40 15.38 -8.48
CA GLN A 112 -8.08 14.83 -8.12
C GLN A 112 -8.17 13.85 -6.95
N ARG A 113 -9.02 14.11 -5.95
CA ARG A 113 -9.27 13.20 -4.83
C ARG A 113 -9.84 11.88 -5.33
N LEU A 114 -10.88 11.91 -6.16
CA LEU A 114 -11.48 10.70 -6.71
C LEU A 114 -10.49 9.90 -7.56
N MET A 115 -9.69 10.56 -8.40
CA MET A 115 -8.65 9.89 -9.19
C MET A 115 -7.58 9.23 -8.31
N ARG A 116 -7.23 9.83 -7.17
CA ARG A 116 -6.28 9.22 -6.22
C ARG A 116 -6.89 8.00 -5.52
N LEU A 117 -8.17 8.09 -5.14
CA LEU A 117 -8.90 6.98 -4.53
C LEU A 117 -9.03 5.78 -5.48
N ASP A 118 -9.42 6.05 -6.75
CA ASP A 118 -9.47 5.02 -7.79
C ASP A 118 -8.10 4.34 -7.99
N ARG A 119 -7.02 5.12 -8.03
CA ARG A 119 -5.67 4.57 -8.10
C ARG A 119 -5.34 3.69 -6.90
N GLU A 120 -5.71 4.11 -5.69
CA GLU A 120 -5.48 3.33 -4.47
C GLU A 120 -6.18 1.97 -4.56
N LYS A 121 -7.46 1.96 -4.94
CA LYS A 121 -8.25 0.74 -5.11
C LYS A 121 -7.66 -0.20 -6.15
N ARG A 122 -7.18 0.33 -7.28
CA ARG A 122 -6.52 -0.48 -8.32
C ARG A 122 -5.22 -1.11 -7.83
N VAL A 123 -4.40 -0.35 -7.09
CA VAL A 123 -3.17 -0.90 -6.51
C VAL A 123 -3.49 -1.97 -5.46
N TYR A 124 -4.46 -1.71 -4.59
CA TYR A 124 -4.94 -2.70 -3.61
C TYR A 124 -5.35 -3.99 -4.31
N ASN A 125 -6.27 -3.92 -5.28
CA ASN A 125 -6.74 -5.08 -6.02
C ASN A 125 -5.58 -5.86 -6.65
N LEU A 126 -4.61 -5.18 -7.25
CA LEU A 126 -3.44 -5.82 -7.88
C LEU A 126 -2.56 -6.55 -6.87
N VAL A 127 -2.26 -5.93 -5.71
CA VAL A 127 -1.33 -6.51 -4.74
C VAL A 127 -1.97 -7.55 -3.81
N THR A 128 -3.30 -7.55 -3.70
CA THR A 128 -4.04 -8.56 -2.93
C THR A 128 -4.57 -9.71 -3.77
N ASP A 129 -4.49 -9.61 -5.09
CA ASP A 129 -4.90 -10.69 -5.99
C ASP A 129 -3.92 -11.87 -5.86
N ALA A 130 -4.42 -13.00 -5.39
CA ALA A 130 -3.66 -14.23 -5.22
C ALA A 130 -3.15 -14.82 -6.56
N GLY A 131 -3.77 -14.45 -7.68
CA GLY A 131 -3.31 -14.81 -9.02
C GLY A 131 -2.09 -14.02 -9.48
N VAL A 132 -1.92 -12.79 -8.97
CA VAL A 132 -0.78 -11.91 -9.27
C VAL A 132 0.34 -12.14 -8.26
N VAL A 133 0.01 -12.08 -6.96
CA VAL A 133 0.95 -12.31 -5.86
C VAL A 133 0.81 -13.76 -5.38
N THR A 134 1.60 -14.65 -5.99
CA THR A 134 1.57 -16.09 -5.72
C THR A 134 2.21 -16.48 -4.38
N LYS A 135 2.96 -15.56 -3.75
CA LYS A 135 3.55 -15.72 -2.42
C LYS A 135 2.67 -15.05 -1.38
N ASN A 136 1.53 -15.68 -1.09
CA ASN A 136 0.58 -15.22 -0.09
C ASN A 136 0.34 -16.31 0.97
N THR A 137 -0.03 -15.88 2.17
CA THR A 137 -0.45 -16.76 3.26
C THR A 137 -1.80 -16.26 3.77
N THR A 138 -2.79 -17.14 3.81
CA THR A 138 -4.09 -16.82 4.40
C THR A 138 -4.17 -17.41 5.80
N LEU A 139 -4.17 -16.53 6.82
CA LEU A 139 -4.33 -16.95 8.21
C LEU A 139 -5.79 -17.33 8.47
N THR A 140 -6.01 -18.50 9.08
CA THR A 140 -7.34 -19.04 9.38
C THR A 140 -7.43 -19.52 10.84
N GLY A 141 -8.64 -19.53 11.39
CA GLY A 141 -8.89 -20.00 12.76
C GLY A 141 -8.10 -19.19 13.81
N THR A 142 -7.44 -19.91 14.71
CA THR A 142 -6.69 -19.34 15.84
C THR A 142 -5.34 -18.73 15.45
N ALA A 143 -4.88 -18.94 14.21
CA ALA A 143 -3.68 -18.30 13.68
C ALA A 143 -3.93 -16.86 13.22
N GLN A 144 -5.19 -16.44 13.10
CA GLN A 144 -5.52 -15.05 12.78
C GLN A 144 -5.10 -14.13 13.92
N TRP A 145 -4.50 -13.00 13.58
CA TRP A 145 -4.12 -11.99 14.55
C TRP A 145 -5.36 -11.42 15.23
N ARG A 146 -5.43 -11.55 16.55
CA ARG A 146 -6.55 -11.13 17.40
C ARG A 146 -6.02 -10.66 18.75
N ASP A 147 -6.93 -10.20 19.59
CA ASP A 147 -6.64 -9.75 20.95
C ASP A 147 -6.08 -10.90 21.81
N ALA A 148 -5.08 -10.57 22.63
CA ALA A 148 -4.46 -11.41 23.67
C ALA A 148 -5.46 -12.15 24.58
N GLY A 149 -6.63 -11.56 24.81
CA GLY A 149 -7.64 -12.13 25.70
C GLY A 149 -8.51 -13.24 25.10
N ASP A 150 -8.40 -13.52 23.80
CA ASP A 150 -9.24 -14.52 23.15
C ASP A 150 -8.69 -15.92 23.43
N SER A 151 -9.40 -16.68 24.27
CA SER A 151 -9.04 -17.99 24.83
C SER A 151 -8.77 -19.04 23.73
N GLY A 152 -7.58 -19.01 23.14
CA GLY A 152 -7.20 -19.88 22.03
C GLY A 152 -6.36 -19.22 20.94
N SER A 153 -6.03 -17.94 21.05
CA SER A 153 -5.15 -17.25 20.11
C SER A 153 -3.74 -17.90 20.11
N THR A 154 -3.32 -18.43 18.96
CA THR A 154 -1.95 -18.89 18.69
C THR A 154 -1.28 -18.00 17.65
N ALA A 155 -1.73 -16.74 17.55
CA ALA A 155 -1.21 -15.80 16.58
C ALA A 155 0.26 -15.50 16.86
N VAL A 156 1.11 -15.74 15.85
CA VAL A 156 2.56 -15.54 15.91
C VAL A 156 3.00 -14.52 14.86
N PRO A 157 2.54 -13.26 14.96
CA PRO A 157 2.77 -12.24 13.94
C PRO A 157 4.26 -12.04 13.60
N LEU A 158 5.16 -12.14 14.59
CA LEU A 158 6.60 -11.97 14.34
C LEU A 158 7.19 -13.14 13.52
N GLU A 159 6.68 -14.36 13.70
CA GLU A 159 7.09 -15.52 12.90
C GLU A 159 6.50 -15.48 11.49
N ASP A 160 5.28 -14.94 11.35
CA ASP A 160 4.68 -14.67 10.04
C ASP A 160 5.54 -13.68 9.23
N PHE A 161 6.05 -12.63 9.89
CA PHE A 161 6.99 -11.68 9.28
C PHE A 161 8.34 -12.32 8.94
N GLU A 162 8.86 -13.19 9.80
CA GLU A 162 10.08 -13.94 9.53
C GLU A 162 9.93 -14.80 8.27
N THR A 163 8.86 -15.59 8.22
CA THR A 163 8.53 -16.47 7.10
C THR A 163 8.35 -15.68 5.80
N ALA A 164 7.61 -14.57 5.85
CA ALA A 164 7.42 -13.68 4.70
C ALA A 164 8.77 -13.10 4.23
N SER A 165 9.58 -12.60 5.16
CA SER A 165 10.88 -12.00 4.84
C SER A 165 11.87 -12.99 4.22
N GLU A 166 11.91 -14.22 4.74
CA GLU A 166 12.78 -15.27 4.22
C GLU A 166 12.29 -15.79 2.88
N SER A 167 10.97 -15.87 2.66
CA SER A 167 10.42 -16.22 1.35
C SER A 167 10.81 -15.23 0.25
N ILE A 168 10.80 -13.93 0.56
CA ILE A 168 11.23 -12.87 -0.35
C ILE A 168 12.74 -12.95 -0.57
N ARG A 169 13.52 -13.12 0.50
CA ARG A 169 14.99 -13.22 0.43
C ARG A 169 15.44 -14.43 -0.39
N ALA A 170 14.81 -15.57 -0.19
CA ALA A 170 15.14 -16.81 -0.89
C ALA A 170 14.86 -16.71 -2.40
N ASP A 171 13.79 -16.00 -2.79
CA ASP A 171 13.40 -15.86 -4.20
C ASP A 171 14.11 -14.72 -4.94
N THR A 172 14.41 -13.61 -4.26
CA THR A 172 14.93 -12.39 -4.89
C THR A 172 16.40 -12.11 -4.55
N GLY A 173 16.94 -12.76 -3.53
CA GLY A 173 18.27 -12.47 -2.99
C GLY A 173 18.35 -11.18 -2.15
N VAL A 174 17.26 -10.43 -2.03
CA VAL A 174 17.17 -9.19 -1.23
C VAL A 174 16.14 -9.32 -0.12
N ARG A 175 16.40 -8.67 1.02
CA ARG A 175 15.42 -8.59 2.11
C ARG A 175 14.34 -7.57 1.76
N PRO A 176 13.08 -7.76 2.23
CA PRO A 176 12.04 -6.74 2.08
C PRO A 176 12.45 -5.46 2.81
N ASN A 177 11.84 -4.34 2.43
CA ASN A 177 12.13 -3.04 3.05
C ASN A 177 10.86 -2.28 3.48
N LEU A 178 9.69 -2.66 2.97
CA LEU A 178 8.40 -2.03 3.20
C LEU A 178 7.43 -3.03 3.81
N ALA A 179 6.76 -2.62 4.89
CA ALA A 179 5.57 -3.29 5.42
C ALA A 179 4.39 -2.31 5.40
N VAL A 180 3.27 -2.74 4.84
CA VAL A 180 2.01 -1.98 4.81
C VAL A 180 0.96 -2.78 5.56
N PHE A 181 0.30 -2.14 6.51
CA PHE A 181 -0.79 -2.72 7.29
C PHE A 181 -2.11 -2.05 6.92
N GLY A 182 -3.16 -2.85 6.74
CA GLY A 182 -4.52 -2.35 6.90
C GLY A 182 -4.81 -1.95 8.35
N MET A 183 -5.76 -1.05 8.55
CA MET A 183 -6.04 -0.51 9.89
C MET A 183 -6.48 -1.61 10.86
N ALA A 184 -7.33 -2.55 10.43
CA ALA A 184 -7.77 -3.65 11.28
C ALA A 184 -6.62 -4.62 11.60
N ALA A 185 -5.76 -4.91 10.62
CA ALA A 185 -4.57 -5.75 10.82
C ALA A 185 -3.57 -5.11 11.79
N TRP A 186 -3.37 -3.79 11.72
CA TRP A 186 -2.50 -3.05 12.65
C TRP A 186 -3.03 -3.10 14.09
N LEU A 187 -4.33 -2.84 14.27
CA LEU A 187 -4.95 -2.92 15.59
C LEU A 187 -4.90 -4.33 16.18
N ALA A 188 -5.03 -5.36 15.35
CA ALA A 188 -4.85 -6.74 15.78
C ALA A 188 -3.40 -7.04 16.18
N PHE A 189 -2.43 -6.64 15.36
CA PHE A 189 -1.00 -6.82 15.60
C PHE A 189 -0.54 -6.25 16.95
N VAL A 190 -0.97 -5.03 17.28
CA VAL A 190 -0.59 -4.35 18.54
C VAL A 190 -1.15 -5.05 19.77
N LYS A 191 -2.23 -5.83 19.62
CA LYS A 191 -2.91 -6.54 20.71
C LYS A 191 -2.50 -8.01 20.86
N CYS A 192 -1.67 -8.54 19.96
CA CYS A 192 -1.22 -9.92 20.07
C CYS A 192 -0.25 -10.11 21.23
N ASP A 193 -0.37 -11.22 21.96
CA ASP A 193 0.49 -11.55 23.11
C ASP A 193 1.98 -11.51 22.77
N GLN A 194 2.39 -12.08 21.65
CA GLN A 194 3.79 -12.11 21.21
C GLN A 194 4.40 -10.70 21.08
N VAL A 195 3.58 -9.71 20.72
CA VAL A 195 4.01 -8.31 20.59
C VAL A 195 4.00 -7.64 21.96
N LEU A 196 2.95 -7.85 22.77
CA LEU A 196 2.83 -7.31 24.12
C LEU A 196 3.93 -7.81 25.06
N ASP A 197 4.28 -9.10 25.02
CA ASP A 197 5.34 -9.70 25.85
C ASP A 197 6.70 -9.05 25.57
N ARG A 198 6.97 -8.70 24.31
CA ARG A 198 8.22 -8.03 23.92
C ARG A 198 8.33 -6.61 24.47
N ILE A 199 7.23 -6.04 24.93
CA ILE A 199 7.10 -4.64 25.37
C ILE A 199 6.94 -4.53 26.89
N VAL A 200 6.10 -5.37 27.49
CA VAL A 200 5.66 -5.27 28.89
C VAL A 200 6.64 -5.96 29.86
N THR A 201 7.40 -6.95 29.41
CA THR A 201 8.34 -7.67 30.29
C THR A 201 9.40 -6.72 30.87
N PRO A 202 9.72 -6.76 32.17
CA PRO A 202 10.82 -5.99 32.76
C PRO A 202 12.15 -6.32 32.05
N GLY A 203 12.66 -5.38 31.25
CA GLY A 203 13.80 -5.59 30.32
C GLY A 203 13.45 -5.46 28.83
N GLY A 204 12.16 -5.31 28.49
CA GLY A 204 11.69 -4.89 27.17
C GLY A 204 12.10 -3.45 26.87
N ASN A 205 12.44 -3.16 25.61
CA ASN A 205 13.13 -1.93 25.21
C ASN A 205 12.26 -0.65 25.30
N TRP A 206 10.97 -0.73 25.66
CA TRP A 206 10.01 0.36 25.43
C TRP A 206 9.19 0.80 26.64
N GLY A 207 8.91 -0.06 27.64
CA GLY A 207 8.27 0.32 28.91
C GLY A 207 6.96 1.12 28.80
N SER A 208 6.28 1.06 27.65
CA SER A 208 5.13 1.89 27.29
C SER A 208 3.93 1.00 26.94
N PRO A 209 2.72 1.31 27.43
CA PRO A 209 1.50 0.54 27.16
C PRO A 209 0.95 0.75 25.74
N THR A 210 1.64 1.51 24.87
CA THR A 210 1.14 1.84 23.53
C THR A 210 2.24 1.74 22.48
N ILE A 211 1.90 1.09 21.36
CA ILE A 211 2.74 0.95 20.16
C ILE A 211 2.28 1.95 19.11
N GLY A 212 3.17 2.86 18.73
CA GLY A 212 3.04 3.63 17.49
C GLY A 212 3.76 2.95 16.33
N VAL A 213 3.60 3.54 15.15
CA VAL A 213 4.22 3.07 13.89
C VAL A 213 5.74 2.91 14.02
N ASP A 214 6.41 3.81 14.75
CA ASP A 214 7.87 3.77 14.94
C ASP A 214 8.34 2.60 15.82
N GLN A 215 7.60 2.28 16.88
CA GLN A 215 7.91 1.11 17.71
C GLN A 215 7.66 -0.18 16.93
N GLY A 216 6.55 -0.27 16.19
CA GLY A 216 6.29 -1.41 15.29
C GLY A 216 7.36 -1.58 14.23
N ARG A 217 7.81 -0.48 13.61
CA ARG A 217 8.94 -0.49 12.67
C ARG A 217 10.21 -1.04 13.33
N THR A 218 10.48 -0.69 14.58
CA THR A 218 11.66 -1.17 15.30
C THR A 218 11.56 -2.65 15.67
N LEU A 219 10.37 -3.12 16.05
CA LEU A 219 10.08 -4.54 16.25
C LEU A 219 10.31 -5.36 14.97
N LEU A 220 9.96 -4.79 13.82
CA LEU A 220 10.07 -5.47 12.52
C LEU A 220 11.42 -5.28 11.81
N ALA A 221 12.27 -4.37 12.30
CA ALA A 221 13.59 -4.09 11.74
C ALA A 221 14.51 -5.33 11.59
N PRO A 222 14.52 -6.32 12.52
CA PRO A 222 15.30 -7.56 12.36
C PRO A 222 14.96 -8.36 11.10
N TYR A 223 13.72 -8.26 10.62
CA TYR A 223 13.22 -8.94 9.42
C TYR A 223 13.51 -8.14 8.13
N GLY A 224 14.26 -7.04 8.22
CA GLY A 224 14.66 -6.19 7.09
C GLY A 224 13.75 -4.99 6.84
N ILE A 225 12.63 -4.87 7.56
CA ILE A 225 11.65 -3.81 7.36
C ILE A 225 12.23 -2.47 7.81
N THR A 226 12.39 -1.56 6.85
CA THR A 226 12.92 -0.20 7.09
C THR A 226 11.81 0.84 7.18
N LYS A 227 10.69 0.60 6.50
CA LYS A 227 9.54 1.50 6.44
C LYS A 227 8.28 0.71 6.79
N LEU A 228 7.53 1.20 7.77
CA LEU A 228 6.22 0.68 8.15
C LEU A 228 5.18 1.76 7.85
N ILE A 229 4.08 1.39 7.20
CA ILE A 229 2.97 2.29 6.93
C ILE A 229 1.67 1.61 7.32
N VAL A 230 0.79 2.35 7.98
CA VAL A 230 -0.58 1.94 8.22
C VAL A 230 -1.44 2.70 7.21
N ALA A 231 -2.19 1.96 6.40
CA ALA A 231 -3.09 2.51 5.40
C ALA A 231 -4.50 2.61 6.00
N ASP A 232 -4.97 3.83 6.21
CA ASP A 232 -6.28 4.19 6.78
C ASP A 232 -7.20 4.83 5.72
N GLY A 233 -6.96 4.52 4.44
CA GLY A 233 -7.79 4.99 3.33
C GLY A 233 -9.18 4.35 3.35
N ILE A 234 -10.22 5.19 3.33
CA ILE A 234 -11.64 4.80 3.35
C ILE A 234 -12.29 5.12 1.99
N GLU A 235 -13.13 4.21 1.50
CA GLU A 235 -14.00 4.43 0.36
C GLU A 235 -15.49 4.39 0.74
N ASN A 236 -16.32 5.05 -0.07
CA ASN A 236 -17.77 4.85 0.00
C ASN A 236 -18.12 3.71 -0.97
N THR A 237 -18.70 2.64 -0.44
CA THR A 237 -19.14 1.46 -1.19
C THR A 237 -20.59 1.57 -1.65
N ALA A 238 -21.34 2.55 -1.14
CA ALA A 238 -22.70 2.79 -1.59
C ALA A 238 -22.71 3.33 -3.03
N GLY A 239 -23.67 2.86 -3.81
CA GLY A 239 -23.94 3.41 -5.14
C GLY A 239 -24.42 4.87 -5.04
N SER A 240 -24.15 5.65 -6.09
CA SER A 240 -24.59 7.04 -6.17
C SER A 240 -26.11 7.15 -5.97
N GLY A 241 -26.54 7.93 -4.96
CA GLY A 241 -27.95 8.16 -4.65
C GLY A 241 -28.55 7.23 -3.59
N ILE A 242 -27.74 6.37 -2.96
CA ILE A 242 -28.12 5.55 -1.78
C ILE A 242 -27.39 6.13 -0.55
N ALA A 243 -27.91 5.85 0.65
CA ALA A 243 -27.25 6.25 1.90
C ALA A 243 -25.80 5.75 1.95
N ASP A 244 -24.89 6.64 2.34
CA ASP A 244 -23.45 6.38 2.34
C ASP A 244 -23.07 5.19 3.22
N SER A 245 -22.17 4.35 2.71
CA SER A 245 -21.60 3.21 3.44
C SER A 245 -20.08 3.22 3.27
N PHE A 246 -19.40 3.64 4.33
CA PHE A 246 -17.94 3.77 4.33
C PHE A 246 -17.26 2.48 4.76
N SER A 247 -16.23 2.06 4.04
CA SER A 247 -15.37 0.93 4.39
C SER A 247 -13.91 1.22 4.11
N ASP A 248 -13.01 0.60 4.88
CA ASP A 248 -11.58 0.68 4.62
C ASP A 248 -11.23 -0.02 3.30
N ILE A 249 -10.29 0.56 2.55
CA ILE A 249 -9.70 -0.09 1.37
C ILE A 249 -8.76 -1.21 1.84
N TRP A 250 -7.91 -0.90 2.84
CA TRP A 250 -6.97 -1.84 3.44
C TRP A 250 -7.52 -2.34 4.77
N ILE A 251 -8.26 -3.45 4.72
CA ILE A 251 -8.98 -3.99 5.89
C ILE A 251 -8.04 -4.86 6.74
N ASP A 252 -7.94 -6.15 6.41
CA ASP A 252 -7.33 -7.21 7.21
C ASP A 252 -6.02 -7.72 6.59
N LYS A 253 -5.48 -7.00 5.62
CA LYS A 253 -4.30 -7.42 4.84
C LYS A 253 -3.03 -6.75 5.33
N VAL A 254 -1.93 -7.50 5.22
CA VAL A 254 -0.58 -7.02 5.43
C VAL A 254 0.23 -7.33 4.19
N LEU A 255 0.90 -6.31 3.64
CA LEU A 255 1.79 -6.44 2.51
C LEU A 255 3.23 -6.26 2.99
N VAL A 256 4.10 -7.21 2.63
CA VAL A 256 5.54 -7.13 2.81
C VAL A 256 6.19 -7.14 1.44
N ALA A 257 6.95 -6.10 1.12
CA ALA A 257 7.47 -5.89 -0.23
C ALA A 257 8.90 -5.33 -0.21
N TYR A 258 9.59 -5.48 -1.34
CA TYR A 258 10.84 -4.80 -1.63
C TYR A 258 10.61 -3.73 -2.70
N VAL A 259 10.51 -2.48 -2.26
CA VAL A 259 10.37 -1.33 -3.16
C VAL A 259 11.73 -0.67 -3.39
N THR A 260 12.16 -0.55 -4.64
CA THR A 260 13.41 0.13 -4.95
C THR A 260 13.35 1.61 -4.55
N PRO A 261 14.33 2.14 -3.78
CA PRO A 261 14.34 3.56 -3.37
C PRO A 261 14.44 4.55 -4.53
N SER A 262 14.88 4.08 -5.70
CA SER A 262 14.97 4.85 -6.93
C SER A 262 14.43 3.98 -8.07
N PRO A 263 13.15 4.12 -8.45
CA PRO A 263 12.56 3.35 -9.53
C PRO A 263 13.26 3.71 -10.85
N GLY A 264 13.61 2.69 -11.63
CA GLY A 264 14.27 2.88 -12.92
C GLY A 264 14.18 1.63 -13.79
N ILE A 265 14.30 1.81 -15.11
CA ILE A 265 14.03 0.78 -16.15
C ILE A 265 14.89 -0.50 -16.01
N LYS A 266 15.92 -0.50 -15.17
CA LYS A 266 16.78 -1.67 -14.90
C LYS A 266 16.89 -2.03 -13.41
N LYS A 267 16.03 -1.48 -12.55
CA LYS A 267 16.03 -1.74 -11.11
C LYS A 267 14.79 -2.55 -10.78
N VAL A 268 15.00 -3.69 -10.13
CA VAL A 268 13.94 -4.66 -9.89
C VAL A 268 13.23 -4.32 -8.57
N SER A 269 11.93 -4.07 -8.65
CA SER A 269 11.03 -3.91 -7.50
C SER A 269 10.14 -5.15 -7.42
N PHE A 270 9.86 -5.63 -6.22
CA PHE A 270 9.08 -6.84 -5.96
C PHE A 270 8.04 -6.60 -4.87
#